data_AF-Q9KE80-F1
#
_entry.id   AF-Q9KE80-F1
#
_cell.length_a   1.000
_cell.length_b   1.000
_cell.length_c   1.000
_cell.angle_alpha   90.00
_cell.angle_beta   90.00
_cell.angle_gamma   90.00
#
_symmetry.space_group_name_H-M   'P 1'
#
loop_
_entity.id
_entity.type
_entity.pdbx_description
1 polymer ?
#
loop_
_entity_poly.entity_id
_entity_poly.type
_entity_poly.pdbx_seq_one_letter_code
_entity_poly.pdbx_strand_id
1 'polypeptide(L)'
;MSDYSSRINALNREIGVLNDAISVAQSRRQELAETRRQLVTGKSQLSTDKELIKKPETGEPGSIGTHASNHEGAERSMVLKGHEDLPVQVQEMIDAIDSERDRLQDRIDGHRRSISSKRNTIRHLRERQRIENARKGS
;
A
#
# COMPACT_ATOMS: atom_id res chain seq x y z
N MET A 1 18.74 18.37 35.50
CA MET A 1 18.84 18.40 34.02
C MET A 1 18.27 19.73 33.55
N SER A 2 18.90 20.46 32.61
CA SER A 2 18.31 21.69 32.08
C SER A 2 17.03 21.37 31.30
N ASP A 3 16.05 22.29 31.35
CA ASP A 3 14.76 22.17 30.67
C ASP A 3 14.92 21.84 29.17
N TYR A 4 15.96 22.40 28.53
CA TYR A 4 16.32 22.10 27.13
C TYR A 4 16.62 20.61 26.89
N SER A 5 17.37 19.96 27.78
CA SER A 5 17.73 18.55 27.63
C SER A 5 16.51 17.64 27.70
N SER A 6 15.63 17.90 28.67
CA SER A 6 14.35 17.18 28.81
C SER A 6 13.47 17.34 27.57
N ARG A 7 13.35 18.57 27.04
CA ARG A 7 12.54 18.86 25.86
C ARG A 7 13.11 18.27 24.57
N ILE A 8 14.44 18.30 24.39
CA ILE A 8 15.12 17.65 23.27
C ILE A 8 14.91 16.13 23.34
N ASN A 9 15.02 15.53 24.52
CA ASN A 9 14.80 14.09 24.70
C ASN A 9 13.35 13.68 24.42
N ALA A 10 12.36 14.51 24.78
CA ALA A 10 10.96 14.27 24.42
C ALA A 10 10.76 14.32 22.89
N LEU A 11 11.29 15.35 22.21
CA LEU A 11 11.19 15.46 20.76
C LEU A 11 11.88 14.31 20.02
N ASN A 12 13.02 13.82 20.52
CA ASN A 12 13.70 12.66 19.95
C ASN A 12 12.86 11.38 20.07
N ARG A 13 12.19 11.17 21.21
CA ARG A 13 11.28 10.03 21.39
C ARG A 13 10.11 10.11 20.42
N GLU A 14 9.50 11.28 20.26
CA GLU A 14 8.43 11.49 19.30
C GLU A 14 8.88 11.24 17.85
N ILE A 15 10.10 11.67 17.49
CA ILE A 15 10.69 11.35 16.18
C ILE A 15 10.86 9.84 16.01
N GLY A 16 11.27 9.12 17.05
CA GLY A 16 11.34 7.65 17.05
C GLY A 16 9.99 7.02 16.69
N VAL A 17 8.93 7.37 17.43
CA VAL A 17 7.56 6.88 17.18
C VAL A 17 7.10 7.18 15.76
N LEU A 18 7.40 8.37 15.23
CA LEU A 18 7.05 8.74 13.85
C LEU A 18 7.82 7.92 12.81
N ASN A 19 9.09 7.61 13.03
CA ASN A 19 9.87 6.75 12.13
C ASN A 19 9.32 5.31 12.13
N ASP A 20 8.95 4.78 13.30
CA ASP A 20 8.34 3.45 13.40
C ASP A 20 7.01 3.40 12.65
N ALA A 21 6.18 4.42 12.81
CA ALA A 21 4.92 4.55 12.07
C ALA A 21 5.13 4.65 10.55
N ILE A 22 6.17 5.37 10.09
CA ILE A 22 6.55 5.41 8.67
C ILE A 22 6.96 4.01 8.18
N SER A 23 7.79 3.29 8.94
CA SER A 23 8.23 1.94 8.59
C SER A 23 7.06 0.97 8.41
N VAL A 24 6.13 0.96 9.38
CA VAL A 24 4.90 0.13 9.30
C VAL A 24 4.05 0.51 8.09
N ALA A 25 3.86 1.80 7.83
CA ALA A 25 3.10 2.26 6.67
C ALA A 25 3.77 1.86 5.35
N GLN A 26 5.11 1.90 5.27
CA GLN A 26 5.85 1.45 4.09
C GLN A 26 5.71 -0.06 3.87
N SER A 27 5.79 -0.90 4.92
CA SER A 27 5.56 -2.34 4.81
C SER A 27 4.18 -2.65 4.25
N ARG A 28 3.13 -2.05 4.83
CA ARG A 28 1.75 -2.26 4.38
C ARG A 28 1.54 -1.84 2.92
N ARG A 29 2.16 -0.73 2.49
CA ARG A 29 2.10 -0.30 1.08
C ARG A 29 2.76 -1.30 0.13
N GLN A 30 3.82 -1.97 0.58
CA GLN A 30 4.50 -3.00 -0.21
C GLN A 30 3.66 -4.27 -0.31
N GLU A 31 3.06 -4.71 0.79
CA GLU A 31 2.12 -5.84 0.81
C GLU A 31 0.94 -5.59 -0.14
N LEU A 32 0.32 -4.40 -0.06
CA LEU A 32 -0.74 -3.99 -0.96
C LEU A 32 -0.29 -3.95 -2.43
N ALA A 33 0.95 -3.53 -2.70
CA ALA A 33 1.48 -3.53 -4.06
C ALA A 33 1.64 -4.95 -4.62
N GLU A 34 1.99 -5.91 -3.79
CA GLU A 34 2.08 -7.32 -4.18
C GLU A 34 0.70 -7.92 -4.43
N THR A 35 -0.26 -7.72 -3.52
CA THR A 35 -1.65 -8.15 -3.73
C THR A 35 -2.23 -7.56 -5.02
N ARG A 36 -1.97 -6.27 -5.30
CA ARG A 36 -2.39 -5.63 -6.55
C ARG A 36 -1.82 -6.35 -7.78
N ARG A 37 -0.54 -6.72 -7.77
CA ARG A 37 0.08 -7.45 -8.90
C ARG A 37 -0.61 -8.79 -9.14
N GLN A 38 -0.89 -9.52 -8.07
CA GLN A 38 -1.59 -10.81 -8.15
C GLN A 38 -3.01 -10.65 -8.72
N LEU A 39 -3.74 -9.61 -8.29
CA LEU A 39 -5.07 -9.30 -8.83
C LEU A 39 -5.05 -8.93 -10.31
N VAL A 40 -4.06 -8.12 -10.75
CA VAL A 40 -3.89 -7.77 -12.17
C VAL A 40 -3.65 -9.02 -13.01
N THR A 41 -2.77 -9.92 -12.55
CA THR A 41 -2.51 -11.21 -13.23
C THR A 41 -3.78 -12.06 -13.29
N GLY A 42 -4.48 -12.23 -12.16
CA GLY A 42 -5.73 -13.00 -12.09
C GLY A 42 -6.83 -12.43 -13.00
N LYS A 43 -6.97 -11.10 -13.05
CA LYS A 43 -7.90 -10.43 -13.96
C LYS A 43 -7.58 -10.69 -15.43
N SER A 44 -6.30 -10.65 -15.80
CA SER A 44 -5.87 -10.98 -17.16
C SER A 44 -6.20 -12.43 -17.51
N GLN A 45 -5.98 -13.36 -16.57
CA GLN A 45 -6.31 -14.77 -16.77
C GLN A 45 -7.81 -14.98 -16.98
N LEU A 46 -8.66 -14.35 -16.16
CA LEU A 46 -10.12 -14.41 -16.33
C LEU A 46 -10.58 -13.94 -17.73
N SER A 47 -9.92 -12.93 -18.29
CA SER A 47 -10.21 -12.46 -19.64
C SER A 47 -9.79 -13.48 -20.71
N THR A 48 -8.65 -14.15 -20.54
CA THR A 48 -8.20 -15.23 -21.42
C THR A 48 -9.15 -16.42 -21.34
N ASP A 49 -9.51 -16.83 -20.12
CA ASP A 49 -10.42 -17.94 -19.86
C ASP A 49 -11.79 -17.71 -20.50
N LYS A 50 -12.31 -16.48 -20.40
CA LYS A 50 -13.56 -16.06 -21.06
C LYS A 50 -13.53 -16.35 -22.57
N GLU A 51 -12.44 -16.01 -23.25
CA GLU A 51 -12.32 -16.22 -24.70
C GLU A 51 -12.18 -17.71 -25.05
N LEU A 52 -11.48 -18.49 -24.23
CA LEU A 52 -11.38 -19.95 -24.38
C LEU A 52 -12.74 -20.63 -24.15
N ILE A 53 -13.54 -20.18 -23.18
CA ILE A 53 -14.89 -20.70 -22.93
C ILE A 53 -15.83 -20.40 -24.10
N LYS A 54 -15.68 -19.25 -24.77
CA LYS A 54 -16.45 -18.92 -25.97
C LYS A 54 -16.05 -19.78 -27.18
N LYS A 55 -14.75 -20.11 -27.31
CA LYS A 55 -14.18 -20.87 -28.45
C LYS A 55 -13.43 -22.13 -27.98
N PRO A 56 -14.14 -23.10 -27.41
CA PRO A 56 -13.54 -24.27 -26.76
C PRO A 56 -12.72 -25.14 -27.73
N GLU A 57 -13.07 -25.14 -29.01
CA GLU A 57 -12.36 -25.83 -30.09
C GLU A 57 -10.95 -25.30 -30.38
N THR A 58 -10.63 -24.10 -29.88
CA THR A 58 -9.31 -23.47 -30.05
C THR A 58 -8.36 -23.72 -28.87
N GLY A 59 -8.85 -24.38 -27.82
CA GLY A 59 -8.08 -24.66 -26.61
C GLY A 59 -7.25 -25.94 -26.70
N GLU A 60 -6.12 -25.98 -25.98
CA GLU A 60 -5.39 -27.23 -25.76
C GLU A 60 -6.23 -28.23 -24.93
N PRO A 61 -6.04 -29.55 -25.12
CA PRO A 61 -6.69 -30.57 -24.30
C PRO A 61 -6.45 -30.31 -22.80
N GLY A 62 -7.52 -30.21 -22.02
CA GLY A 62 -7.46 -29.87 -20.59
C GLY A 62 -7.52 -28.37 -20.27
N SER A 63 -7.67 -27.51 -21.29
CA SER A 63 -7.95 -26.09 -21.08
C SER A 63 -9.35 -25.86 -20.52
N ILE A 64 -9.57 -24.70 -19.88
CA ILE A 64 -10.87 -24.31 -19.35
C ILE A 64 -11.95 -24.22 -20.45
N GLY A 65 -11.54 -23.92 -21.69
CA GLY A 65 -12.42 -23.99 -22.86
C GLY A 65 -12.89 -25.41 -23.14
N THR A 66 -11.97 -26.38 -23.20
CA THR A 66 -12.30 -27.80 -23.42
C THR A 66 -13.12 -28.40 -22.27
N HIS A 67 -12.91 -27.95 -21.03
CA HIS A 67 -13.79 -28.31 -19.91
C HIS A 67 -15.18 -27.68 -20.03
N ALA A 68 -15.25 -26.42 -20.46
CA ALA A 68 -16.52 -25.74 -20.67
C ALA A 68 -17.34 -26.33 -21.82
N SER A 69 -16.72 -26.98 -22.82
CA SER A 69 -17.47 -27.73 -23.84
C SER A 69 -18.20 -28.96 -23.30
N ASN A 70 -17.85 -29.46 -22.11
CA ASN A 70 -18.60 -30.54 -21.46
C ASN A 70 -19.89 -30.04 -20.78
N HIS A 71 -20.07 -28.73 -20.68
CA HIS A 71 -21.28 -28.09 -20.17
C HIS A 71 -22.12 -27.58 -21.35
N GLU A 72 -23.42 -27.91 -21.37
CA GLU A 72 -24.35 -27.46 -22.41
C GLU A 72 -25.33 -26.40 -21.88
N GLY A 73 -25.76 -25.51 -22.77
CA GLY A 73 -26.85 -24.56 -22.52
C GLY A 73 -26.63 -23.64 -21.31
N ALA A 74 -27.44 -23.85 -20.27
CA ALA A 74 -27.51 -22.98 -19.10
C ALA A 74 -26.24 -23.02 -18.23
N GLU A 75 -25.62 -24.19 -18.09
CA GLU A 75 -24.40 -24.36 -17.28
C GLU A 75 -23.23 -23.58 -17.85
N ARG A 76 -23.00 -23.70 -19.16
CA ARG A 76 -21.95 -22.95 -19.86
C ARG A 76 -22.20 -21.44 -19.81
N SER A 77 -23.47 -21.01 -19.87
CA SER A 77 -23.85 -19.61 -19.72
C SER A 77 -23.56 -19.05 -18.32
N MET A 78 -23.75 -19.85 -17.27
CA MET A 78 -23.38 -19.47 -15.89
C MET A 78 -21.86 -19.33 -15.72
N VAL A 79 -21.08 -20.26 -16.27
CA VAL A 79 -19.62 -20.20 -16.24
C VAL A 79 -19.11 -18.97 -16.99
N LEU A 80 -19.65 -18.68 -18.18
CA LEU A 80 -19.34 -17.47 -18.94
C LEU A 80 -19.62 -16.22 -18.12
N LYS A 81 -20.81 -16.10 -17.55
CA LYS A 81 -21.22 -14.95 -16.75
C LYS A 81 -20.27 -14.68 -15.59
N GLY A 82 -19.82 -15.73 -14.87
CA GLY A 82 -18.80 -15.58 -13.83
C GLY A 82 -17.51 -14.93 -14.34
N HIS A 83 -17.05 -15.30 -15.53
CA HIS A 83 -15.87 -14.71 -16.17
C HIS A 83 -16.12 -13.32 -16.80
N GLU A 84 -17.37 -12.86 -16.85
CA GLU A 84 -17.71 -11.47 -17.19
C GLU A 84 -17.79 -10.58 -15.95
N ASP A 85 -18.39 -11.09 -14.88
CA ASP A 85 -18.66 -10.33 -13.65
C ASP A 85 -17.41 -10.24 -12.74
N LEU A 86 -16.61 -11.31 -12.62
CA LEU A 86 -15.43 -11.35 -11.75
C LEU A 86 -14.36 -10.29 -12.12
N PRO A 87 -14.02 -10.03 -13.39
CA PRO A 87 -13.08 -8.97 -13.74
C PRO A 87 -13.49 -7.56 -13.29
N VAL A 88 -14.79 -7.30 -13.11
CA VAL A 88 -15.32 -6.04 -12.58
C VAL A 88 -15.02 -5.97 -11.08
N GLN A 89 -15.37 -7.01 -10.32
CA GLN A 89 -15.08 -7.08 -8.88
C GLN A 89 -13.56 -7.00 -8.60
N VAL A 90 -12.74 -7.65 -9.43
CA VAL A 90 -11.28 -7.55 -9.32
C VAL A 90 -10.79 -6.14 -9.59
N GLN A 91 -11.42 -5.39 -10.50
CA GLN A 91 -11.09 -3.99 -10.71
C GLN A 91 -11.40 -3.15 -9.47
N GLU A 92 -12.57 -3.33 -8.87
CA GLU A 92 -12.96 -2.61 -7.65
C GLU A 92 -11.97 -2.86 -6.50
N MET A 93 -11.49 -4.11 -6.36
CA MET A 93 -10.45 -4.45 -5.38
C MET A 93 -9.11 -3.75 -5.69
N ILE A 94 -8.70 -3.69 -6.97
CA ILE A 94 -7.50 -2.96 -7.39
C ILE A 94 -7.62 -1.48 -7.07
N ASP A 95 -8.76 -0.86 -7.37
CA ASP A 95 -9.01 0.57 -7.15
C ASP A 95 -9.02 0.90 -5.65
N ALA A 96 -9.59 0.02 -4.82
CA ALA A 96 -9.55 0.14 -3.36
C ALA A 96 -8.12 0.04 -2.81
N ILE A 97 -7.32 -0.89 -3.35
CA ILE A 97 -5.89 -1.03 -2.99
C ILE A 97 -5.11 0.23 -3.36
N ASP A 98 -5.30 0.76 -4.57
CA ASP A 98 -4.61 1.97 -5.02
C ASP A 98 -4.97 3.16 -4.14
N SER A 99 -6.25 3.33 -3.80
CA SER A 99 -6.72 4.36 -2.87
C SER A 99 -6.09 4.25 -1.48
N GLU A 100 -5.97 3.04 -0.93
CA GLU A 100 -5.35 2.85 0.39
C GLU A 100 -3.83 3.08 0.35
N ARG A 101 -3.16 2.72 -0.75
CA ARG A 101 -1.73 2.99 -0.94
C ARG A 101 -1.43 4.47 -1.00
N ASP A 102 -2.32 5.27 -1.59
CA ASP A 102 -2.21 6.73 -1.64
C ASP A 102 -2.43 7.34 -0.25
N ARG A 103 -3.45 6.90 0.49
CA ARG A 103 -3.67 7.33 1.89
C ARG A 103 -2.46 7.04 2.78
N LEU A 104 -1.85 5.87 2.64
CA LEU A 104 -0.64 5.52 3.38
C LEU A 104 0.56 6.39 2.97
N GLN A 105 0.67 6.78 1.69
CA GLN A 105 1.70 7.70 1.21
C GLN A 105 1.53 9.09 1.85
N ASP A 106 0.30 9.62 1.86
CA ASP A 106 -0.01 10.91 2.49
C ASP A 106 0.34 10.93 3.98
N ARG A 107 0.07 9.82 4.68
CA ARG A 107 0.45 9.65 6.10
C ARG A 107 1.97 9.66 6.29
N ILE A 108 2.71 8.94 5.44
CA ILE A 108 4.18 8.93 5.46
C ILE A 108 4.72 10.36 5.29
N ASP A 109 4.20 11.10 4.31
CA ASP A 109 4.66 12.46 4.03
C ASP A 109 4.27 13.43 5.15
N GLY A 110 3.09 13.25 5.76
CA GLY A 110 2.70 13.94 6.98
C GLY A 110 3.68 13.71 8.15
N HIS A 111 4.04 12.46 8.41
CA HIS A 111 5.01 12.12 9.46
C HIS A 111 6.41 12.70 9.16
N ARG A 112 6.88 12.66 7.90
CA ARG A 112 8.15 13.26 7.48
C ARG A 112 8.20 14.77 7.69
N ARG A 113 7.10 15.49 7.38
CA ARG A 113 6.98 16.93 7.67
C ARG A 113 7.05 17.21 9.17
N SER A 114 6.35 16.41 9.97
CA SER A 114 6.38 16.53 11.45
C SER A 114 7.79 16.30 12.01
N ILE A 115 8.49 15.25 11.55
CA ILE A 115 9.89 14.99 11.92
C ILE A 115 10.79 16.17 11.58
N SER A 116 10.65 16.74 10.39
CA SER A 116 11.45 17.88 9.94
C SER A 116 11.24 19.11 10.84
N SER A 117 9.99 19.41 11.19
CA SER A 117 9.65 20.46 12.14
C SER A 117 10.27 20.23 13.52
N LYS A 118 10.16 19.01 14.06
CA LYS A 118 10.74 18.65 15.37
C LYS A 118 12.27 18.75 15.36
N ARG A 119 12.94 18.33 14.28
CA ARG A 119 14.40 18.48 14.10
C ARG A 119 14.82 19.95 14.08
N ASN A 120 14.06 20.82 13.43
CA ASN A 120 14.33 22.27 13.45
C ASN A 120 14.18 22.84 14.87
N THR A 121 13.14 22.45 15.61
CA THR A 121 12.97 22.83 17.02
C THR A 121 14.14 22.37 17.89
N ILE A 122 14.60 21.12 17.72
CA ILE A 122 15.78 20.61 18.43
C ILE A 122 17.02 21.47 18.13
N ARG A 123 17.24 21.83 16.85
CA ARG A 123 18.35 22.71 16.46
C ARG A 123 18.29 24.05 17.21
N HIS A 124 17.12 24.69 17.27
CA HIS A 124 16.95 25.95 17.99
C HIS A 124 17.16 25.81 19.51
N LEU A 125 16.67 24.72 20.11
CA LEU A 125 16.87 24.47 21.54
C LEU A 125 18.35 24.27 21.88
N ARG A 126 19.09 23.54 21.05
CA ARG A 126 20.54 23.35 21.20
C ARG A 126 21.31 24.66 21.09
N GLU A 127 20.95 25.51 20.15
CA GLU A 127 21.59 26.82 19.98
C GLU A 127 21.35 27.74 21.19
N ARG A 128 20.10 27.80 21.68
CA ARG A 128 19.78 28.57 22.90
C ARG A 128 20.55 28.05 24.12
N GLN A 129 20.63 26.73 24.29
CA GLN A 129 21.39 26.13 25.37
C GLN A 129 22.89 26.49 25.29
N ARG A 130 23.46 26.52 24.08
CA ARG A 130 24.86 26.94 23.87
C ARG A 130 25.09 28.39 24.29
N ILE A 131 24.23 29.30 23.86
CA ILE A 131 24.32 30.73 24.21
C ILE A 131 24.20 30.95 25.72
N GLU A 132 23.24 30.27 26.36
CA GLU A 132 23.04 30.36 27.81
C GLU A 132 24.25 29.84 28.60
N ASN A 133 24.81 28.70 28.19
CA ASN A 133 26.01 28.16 28.82
C ASN A 133 27.22 29.09 28.66
N ALA A 134 27.38 29.73 27.49
CA ALA A 134 28.45 30.70 27.27
C ALA A 134 28.31 31.95 28.17
N ARG A 135 27.07 32.43 28.40
CA ARG A 135 26.78 33.56 29.29
C ARG A 135 27.00 33.25 30.77
N LYS A 136 26.83 31.99 31.19
CA LYS A 136 27.03 31.55 32.59
C LYS A 136 28.49 31.24 32.92
N GLY A 137 29.33 31.07 31.90
CA GLY A 137 30.77 30.78 32.05
C GLY A 137 31.70 31.97 31.78
N SER A 138 31.16 33.17 31.51
CA SER A 138 31.87 34.46 31.55
C SER A 138 31.53 35.20 32.82
#